data_AF-A0A936DSF5-F1
#
_entry.id   AF-A0A936DSF5-F1
#
_cell.length_a   1.000
_cell.length_b   1.000
_cell.length_c   1.000
_cell.angle_alpha   90.00
_cell.angle_beta   90.00
_cell.angle_gamma   90.00
#
_symmetry.space_group_name_H-M   'P 1'
#
loop_
_entity.id
_entity.type
_entity.pdbx_description
1 polymer ?
#
loop_
_entity_poly.entity_id
_entity_poly.type
_entity_poly.pdbx_seq_one_letter_code
_entity_poly.pdbx_strand_id
1 'polypeptide(L)'
;MKNRNYSRLTLLALCVSLAPAAMAQVSRTPWQMNQGEGVIKNLKVDRAKLSEVFDRATIPAEGAGWAPAPNTDTIGFGSDSASQIDEAGGTCDTALDFTYFQTFVNVPSGTTVDEFKIIFSGMDDASRITVFNTNHPTGLVVEGSYVTKVAGIGGTSDLKDLMAAGSNRVVITQVDWCPSGNKLQSAKVELNGSMVAATPSLQHRRRTTPLRPRFSSTRISAAIARELVEGMNVGPLALGNDVTSSVKVANCWRVVLYGAGPGQKGPELVLTADNADLSANDFDEIVSNVHVERDPKCGDAPATLFEHKNFEGRSQALLTGMNVGPLALGNDVTSSVRVAKCWKVTLYGAAQGQNGPERVLTADDADLSVNDFDEIVSNVLVESDPSCQR
;
A
#
# COMPACT_ATOMS: atom_id res chain seq x y z
N MET A 1 36.03 48.58 -63.26
CA MET A 1 34.88 48.84 -62.36
C MET A 1 33.62 48.62 -63.18
N LYS A 2 32.67 47.70 -62.92
CA LYS A 2 32.18 47.02 -61.72
C LYS A 2 31.63 45.64 -62.13
N ASN A 3 31.98 44.60 -61.36
CA ASN A 3 31.33 43.28 -61.41
C ASN A 3 29.93 43.36 -60.77
N ARG A 4 28.93 42.71 -61.40
CA ARG A 4 27.61 42.47 -60.82
C ARG A 4 27.53 41.02 -60.35
N ASN A 5 27.47 40.82 -59.03
CA ASN A 5 27.20 39.53 -58.39
C ASN A 5 25.69 39.29 -58.34
N TYR A 6 25.25 38.12 -58.82
CA TYR A 6 23.90 37.61 -58.64
C TYR A 6 23.77 36.97 -57.25
N SER A 7 22.88 37.52 -56.41
CA SER A 7 22.50 36.88 -55.13
C SER A 7 21.43 35.82 -55.38
N ARG A 8 21.71 34.58 -54.97
CA ARG A 8 20.75 33.47 -54.92
C ARG A 8 19.82 33.68 -53.72
N LEU A 9 18.52 33.73 -53.98
CA LEU A 9 17.47 33.77 -52.97
C LEU A 9 17.18 32.32 -52.54
N THR A 10 17.66 31.92 -51.36
CA THR A 10 17.37 30.61 -50.78
C THR A 10 16.03 30.68 -50.05
N LEU A 11 15.02 29.96 -50.57
CA LEU A 11 13.71 29.80 -49.95
C LEU A 11 13.84 28.85 -48.75
N LEU A 12 13.66 29.38 -47.52
CA LEU A 12 13.64 28.57 -46.29
C LEU A 12 12.22 28.06 -46.06
N ALA A 13 11.96 26.78 -46.32
CA ALA A 13 10.69 26.14 -46.00
C ALA A 13 10.59 25.89 -44.49
N LEU A 14 9.73 26.66 -43.81
CA LEU A 14 9.43 26.49 -42.38
C LEU A 14 8.47 25.30 -42.21
N CYS A 15 9.01 24.11 -41.94
CA CYS A 15 8.20 22.98 -41.47
C CYS A 15 7.73 23.28 -40.04
N VAL A 16 6.51 23.76 -39.88
CA VAL A 16 5.82 23.81 -38.58
C VAL A 16 5.41 22.38 -38.23
N SER A 17 6.19 21.72 -37.37
CA SER A 17 5.76 20.46 -36.76
C SER A 17 4.63 20.75 -35.78
N LEU A 18 3.38 20.54 -36.22
CA LEU A 18 2.23 20.42 -35.33
C LEU A 18 2.47 19.19 -34.43
N ALA A 19 2.93 19.43 -33.21
CA ALA A 19 2.87 18.40 -32.18
C ALA A 19 1.39 18.02 -31.98
N PRO A 20 1.02 16.73 -32.03
CA PRO A 20 -0.36 16.34 -31.77
C PRO A 20 -0.73 16.81 -30.35
N ALA A 21 -1.84 17.55 -30.25
CA ALA A 21 -2.41 17.89 -28.96
C ALA A 21 -2.71 16.58 -28.24
N ALA A 22 -2.10 16.38 -27.06
CA ALA A 22 -2.43 15.25 -26.21
C ALA A 22 -3.93 15.33 -25.91
N MET A 23 -4.71 14.38 -26.42
CA MET A 23 -6.12 14.22 -26.05
C MET A 23 -6.14 14.03 -24.54
N ALA A 24 -6.87 14.90 -23.82
CA ALA A 24 -7.10 14.69 -22.41
C ALA A 24 -7.81 13.34 -22.23
N GLN A 25 -7.27 12.48 -21.37
CA GLN A 25 -7.84 11.17 -21.08
C GLN A 25 -8.80 11.27 -19.91
N VAL A 26 -9.87 10.46 -19.92
CA VAL A 26 -10.70 10.25 -18.73
C VAL A 26 -9.82 9.74 -17.60
N SER A 27 -9.98 10.32 -16.42
CA SER A 27 -9.21 9.95 -15.22
C SER A 27 -10.09 10.03 -14.00
N ARG A 28 -9.63 9.47 -12.88
CA ARG A 28 -10.26 9.71 -11.58
C ARG A 28 -9.26 9.99 -10.49
N THR A 29 -9.70 10.58 -9.39
CA THR A 29 -8.89 10.63 -8.17
C THR A 29 -8.85 9.27 -7.47
N PRO A 30 -7.89 9.03 -6.57
CA PRO A 30 -7.97 7.87 -5.70
C PRO A 30 -9.22 7.93 -4.80
N TRP A 31 -9.71 6.77 -4.37
CA TRP A 31 -10.84 6.64 -3.45
C TRP A 31 -10.49 7.23 -2.08
N GLN A 32 -11.44 7.98 -1.55
CA GLN A 32 -11.44 8.46 -0.18
C GLN A 32 -12.59 7.80 0.58
N MET A 33 -12.46 7.71 1.90
CA MET A 33 -13.43 7.14 2.82
C MET A 33 -13.80 8.17 3.91
N ASN A 34 -15.04 8.11 4.36
CA ASN A 34 -15.54 8.81 5.53
C ASN A 34 -16.43 7.86 6.35
N GLN A 35 -16.21 7.81 7.66
CA GLN A 35 -16.90 6.90 8.60
C GLN A 35 -18.32 7.33 8.96
N GLY A 36 -18.80 8.45 8.42
CA GLY A 36 -20.13 8.97 8.70
C GLY A 36 -20.29 9.54 10.11
N GLU A 37 -21.53 9.57 10.57
CA GLU A 37 -21.93 10.12 11.88
C GLU A 37 -22.07 9.02 12.94
N GLY A 38 -21.80 7.76 12.59
CA GLY A 38 -21.95 6.58 13.43
C GLY A 38 -23.37 5.99 13.42
N VAL A 39 -23.60 5.06 14.35
CA VAL A 39 -24.79 4.19 14.37
C VAL A 39 -26.08 4.94 14.73
N ILE A 40 -27.07 4.87 13.84
CA ILE A 40 -28.45 5.30 14.06
C ILE A 40 -29.24 4.13 14.66
N LYS A 41 -29.88 4.33 15.82
CA LYS A 41 -30.53 3.26 16.60
C LYS A 41 -32.04 3.43 16.72
N ASN A 42 -32.70 2.42 17.31
CA ASN A 42 -34.15 2.39 17.58
C ASN A 42 -34.99 2.54 16.31
N LEU A 43 -34.51 1.93 15.23
CA LEU A 43 -35.17 1.93 13.94
C LEU A 43 -35.97 0.65 13.75
N LYS A 44 -36.86 0.68 12.76
CA LYS A 44 -37.40 -0.50 12.12
C LYS A 44 -36.94 -0.44 10.66
N VAL A 45 -35.90 -1.19 10.33
CA VAL A 45 -35.33 -1.24 8.99
C VAL A 45 -36.13 -2.25 8.16
N ASP A 46 -36.62 -1.81 7.01
CA ASP A 46 -37.21 -2.68 5.99
C ASP A 46 -36.26 -2.75 4.80
N ARG A 47 -35.49 -3.84 4.70
CA ARG A 47 -34.49 -4.02 3.63
C ARG A 47 -35.10 -4.13 2.23
N ALA A 48 -36.40 -4.38 2.12
CA ALA A 48 -37.09 -4.35 0.83
C ALA A 48 -37.28 -2.91 0.32
N LYS A 49 -37.13 -1.91 1.19
CA LYS A 49 -37.31 -0.49 0.89
C LYS A 49 -36.01 0.29 0.97
N LEU A 50 -35.06 -0.06 0.10
CA LEU A 50 -33.71 0.52 0.12
C LEU A 50 -33.71 2.04 -0.04
N SER A 51 -34.64 2.64 -0.78
CA SER A 51 -34.78 4.09 -0.86
C SER A 51 -34.99 4.72 0.53
N GLU A 52 -35.97 4.23 1.29
CA GLU A 52 -36.24 4.71 2.65
C GLU A 52 -35.01 4.53 3.56
N VAL A 53 -34.28 3.41 3.44
CA VAL A 53 -33.04 3.17 4.19
C VAL A 53 -32.01 4.26 3.89
N PHE A 54 -31.71 4.48 2.62
CA PHE A 54 -30.68 5.43 2.20
C PHE A 54 -31.09 6.91 2.32
N ASP A 55 -32.39 7.23 2.48
CA ASP A 55 -32.86 8.59 2.80
C ASP A 55 -32.44 9.05 4.20
N ARG A 56 -31.99 8.12 5.06
CA ARG A 56 -31.43 8.42 6.38
C ARG A 56 -29.95 8.79 6.34
N ALA A 57 -29.27 8.59 5.21
CA ALA A 57 -27.86 8.86 5.06
C ALA A 57 -27.59 10.32 4.72
N THR A 58 -26.64 10.95 5.41
CA THR A 58 -26.16 12.30 5.12
C THR A 58 -24.80 12.22 4.45
N ILE A 59 -24.71 12.48 3.13
CA ILE A 59 -23.44 12.46 2.42
C ILE A 59 -22.55 13.63 2.91
N PRO A 60 -21.35 13.37 3.44
CA PRO A 60 -20.46 14.44 3.91
C PRO A 60 -20.08 15.39 2.79
N ALA A 61 -19.94 16.69 3.09
CA ALA A 61 -19.42 17.67 2.13
C ALA A 61 -17.97 17.34 1.70
N GLU A 62 -17.54 17.88 0.56
CA GLU A 62 -16.14 17.74 0.14
C GLU A 62 -15.20 18.31 1.22
N GLY A 63 -14.11 17.60 1.52
CA GLY A 63 -13.13 18.00 2.53
C GLY A 63 -13.58 17.81 4.00
N ALA A 64 -14.84 17.46 4.27
CA ALA A 64 -15.32 17.16 5.61
C ALA A 64 -14.94 15.74 6.03
N GLY A 65 -13.81 15.56 6.73
CA GLY A 65 -13.45 14.28 7.37
C GLY A 65 -13.10 13.13 6.41
N TRP A 66 -12.85 13.43 5.13
CA TRP A 66 -12.44 12.44 4.13
C TRP A 66 -10.97 12.07 4.31
N ALA A 67 -10.69 10.79 4.48
CA ALA A 67 -9.34 10.22 4.47
C ALA A 67 -9.16 9.33 3.23
N PRO A 68 -7.93 8.95 2.84
CA PRO A 68 -7.75 7.88 1.86
C PRO A 68 -8.52 6.61 2.27
N ALA A 69 -9.16 5.94 1.31
CA ALA A 69 -9.73 4.62 1.56
C ALA A 69 -8.61 3.59 1.83
N PRO A 70 -8.90 2.46 2.52
CA PRO A 70 -7.89 1.44 2.83
C PRO A 70 -7.09 0.98 1.60
N ASN A 71 -7.76 0.86 0.45
CA ASN A 71 -7.16 0.77 -0.87
C ASN A 71 -7.66 1.94 -1.72
N THR A 72 -6.76 2.80 -2.19
CA THR A 72 -7.17 4.00 -2.92
C THR A 72 -7.57 3.73 -4.38
N ASP A 73 -7.28 2.54 -4.92
CA ASP A 73 -7.72 2.14 -6.25
C ASP A 73 -9.05 1.40 -6.23
N THR A 74 -9.35 0.64 -5.18
CA THR A 74 -10.55 -0.21 -5.14
C THR A 74 -11.36 -0.14 -3.84
N ILE A 75 -11.01 0.66 -2.83
CA ILE A 75 -11.61 0.75 -1.48
C ILE A 75 -11.04 -0.24 -0.45
N GLY A 76 -11.23 -1.56 -0.59
CA GLY A 76 -10.66 -2.55 0.34
C GLY A 76 -11.12 -2.41 1.80
N PHE A 77 -12.37 -2.03 2.03
CA PHE A 77 -12.90 -1.73 3.37
C PHE A 77 -13.51 -2.95 4.06
N GLY A 78 -13.27 -3.06 5.37
CA GLY A 78 -14.09 -3.85 6.28
C GLY A 78 -13.62 -5.27 6.58
N SER A 79 -14.34 -5.93 7.49
CA SER A 79 -14.14 -7.31 7.95
C SER A 79 -15.45 -7.89 8.50
N ASP A 80 -15.45 -9.16 8.93
CA ASP A 80 -16.61 -9.77 9.62
C ASP A 80 -16.85 -9.18 11.02
N SER A 81 -15.95 -8.29 11.48
CA SER A 81 -16.00 -7.62 12.78
C SER A 81 -15.96 -6.09 12.64
N ALA A 82 -16.15 -5.55 11.43
CA ALA A 82 -16.05 -4.11 11.19
C ALA A 82 -17.35 -3.35 11.50
N SER A 83 -18.46 -4.06 11.76
CA SER A 83 -19.72 -3.44 12.17
C SER A 83 -19.57 -2.77 13.54
N GLN A 84 -20.10 -1.56 13.67
CA GLN A 84 -20.17 -0.84 14.94
C GLN A 84 -21.51 -1.05 15.67
N ILE A 85 -22.44 -1.79 15.05
CA ILE A 85 -23.82 -1.89 15.52
C ILE A 85 -23.91 -2.60 16.88
N ASP A 86 -23.17 -3.69 17.08
CA ASP A 86 -23.18 -4.45 18.33
C ASP A 86 -22.65 -3.62 19.50
N GLU A 87 -21.50 -2.96 19.31
CA GLU A 87 -20.89 -2.08 20.30
C GLU A 87 -21.81 -0.90 20.67
N ALA A 88 -22.61 -0.43 19.71
CA ALA A 88 -23.60 0.61 19.94
C ALA A 88 -24.89 0.09 20.64
N GLY A 89 -25.01 -1.21 20.87
CA GLY A 89 -26.18 -1.87 21.48
C GLY A 89 -27.35 -2.07 20.51
N GLY A 90 -27.08 -2.06 19.20
CA GLY A 90 -28.06 -2.38 18.16
C GLY A 90 -28.08 -3.86 17.82
N THR A 91 -29.13 -4.28 17.12
CA THR A 91 -29.24 -5.62 16.54
C THR A 91 -29.60 -5.51 15.06
N CYS A 92 -29.59 -6.64 14.34
CA CYS A 92 -30.06 -6.67 12.96
C CYS A 92 -31.43 -5.98 12.80
N ASP A 93 -31.55 -5.15 11.78
CA ASP A 93 -32.77 -4.42 11.41
C ASP A 93 -33.28 -3.37 12.40
N THR A 94 -32.53 -3.11 13.48
CA THR A 94 -32.89 -2.09 14.48
C THR A 94 -31.96 -0.89 14.50
N ALA A 95 -30.89 -0.96 13.72
CA ALA A 95 -29.90 0.08 13.58
C ALA A 95 -29.36 0.16 12.16
N LEU A 96 -28.78 1.31 11.82
CA LEU A 96 -28.08 1.56 10.56
C LEU A 96 -26.75 2.23 10.88
N ASP A 97 -25.71 1.85 10.16
CA ASP A 97 -24.44 2.57 10.10
C ASP A 97 -24.07 2.82 8.64
N PHE A 98 -23.53 4.00 8.34
CA PHE A 98 -23.22 4.39 6.97
C PHE A 98 -21.74 4.74 6.84
N THR A 99 -21.08 4.06 5.90
CA THR A 99 -19.72 4.39 5.47
C THR A 99 -19.78 4.97 4.07
N TYR A 100 -19.03 6.04 3.82
CA TYR A 100 -19.05 6.74 2.55
C TYR A 100 -17.71 6.60 1.85
N PHE A 101 -17.75 6.45 0.52
CA PHE A 101 -16.56 6.48 -0.32
C PHE A 101 -16.75 7.49 -1.44
N GLN A 102 -15.70 8.23 -1.81
CA GLN A 102 -15.76 9.15 -2.94
C GLN A 102 -14.56 9.08 -3.87
N THR A 103 -14.79 9.37 -5.14
CA THR A 103 -13.79 9.64 -6.15
C THR A 103 -14.30 10.73 -7.10
N PHE A 104 -13.41 11.45 -7.76
CA PHE A 104 -13.77 12.44 -8.76
C PHE A 104 -13.35 11.94 -10.13
N VAL A 105 -14.33 11.66 -10.99
CA VAL A 105 -14.11 11.23 -12.38
C VAL A 105 -14.11 12.47 -13.28
N ASN A 106 -12.98 12.75 -13.92
CA ASN A 106 -12.86 13.85 -14.86
C ASN A 106 -13.11 13.36 -16.29
N VAL A 107 -14.20 13.84 -16.90
CA VAL A 107 -14.59 13.55 -18.28
C VAL A 107 -14.23 14.75 -19.16
N PRO A 108 -13.27 14.64 -20.08
CA PRO A 108 -12.89 15.74 -20.97
C PRO A 108 -14.06 16.27 -21.82
N SER A 109 -14.00 17.56 -22.17
CA SER A 109 -14.99 18.15 -23.07
C SER A 109 -14.97 17.46 -24.43
N GLY A 110 -16.16 17.14 -24.96
CA GLY A 110 -16.31 16.42 -26.23
C GLY A 110 -16.15 14.90 -26.13
N THR A 111 -15.89 14.34 -24.93
CA THR A 111 -15.96 12.89 -24.70
C THR A 111 -17.42 12.44 -24.68
N THR A 112 -17.76 11.47 -25.53
CA THR A 112 -19.05 10.76 -25.46
C THR A 112 -19.00 9.72 -24.34
N VAL A 113 -20.01 9.72 -23.47
CA VAL A 113 -20.20 8.70 -22.42
C VAL A 113 -21.32 7.77 -22.88
N ASP A 114 -20.96 6.64 -23.48
CA ASP A 114 -21.89 5.62 -23.97
C ASP A 114 -22.35 4.68 -22.86
N GLU A 115 -21.50 4.49 -21.84
CA GLU A 115 -21.76 3.68 -20.66
C GLU A 115 -20.91 4.15 -19.47
N PHE A 116 -21.48 4.17 -18.27
CA PHE A 116 -20.77 4.43 -17.02
C PHE A 116 -21.24 3.47 -15.92
N LYS A 117 -20.32 2.74 -15.28
CA LYS A 117 -20.65 1.77 -14.23
C LYS A 117 -19.67 1.83 -13.07
N ILE A 118 -20.16 1.45 -11.90
CA ILE A 118 -19.32 1.09 -10.75
C ILE A 118 -19.41 -0.41 -10.55
N ILE A 119 -18.27 -1.10 -10.69
CA ILE A 119 -18.15 -2.55 -10.56
C ILE A 119 -17.76 -2.89 -9.12
N PHE A 120 -18.63 -3.63 -8.43
CA PHE A 120 -18.49 -4.00 -7.02
C PHE A 120 -18.01 -5.43 -6.83
N SER A 121 -17.27 -5.67 -5.76
CA SER A 121 -16.99 -7.01 -5.25
C SER A 121 -16.91 -7.01 -3.72
N GLY A 122 -17.28 -8.14 -3.12
CA GLY A 122 -17.11 -8.40 -1.69
C GLY A 122 -17.90 -7.46 -0.79
N MET A 123 -19.09 -7.06 -1.23
CA MET A 123 -20.02 -6.26 -0.45
C MET A 123 -20.86 -7.14 0.47
N ASP A 124 -21.06 -6.72 1.72
CA ASP A 124 -21.84 -7.49 2.69
C ASP A 124 -23.34 -7.19 2.65
N ASP A 125 -23.71 -5.90 2.61
CA ASP A 125 -25.12 -5.48 2.70
C ASP A 125 -25.56 -4.81 1.40
N ALA A 126 -25.54 -3.48 1.36
CA ALA A 126 -25.94 -2.72 0.18
C ALA A 126 -25.17 -1.41 0.00
N SER A 127 -25.18 -0.93 -1.24
CA SER A 127 -24.60 0.35 -1.63
C SER A 127 -25.52 1.13 -2.57
N ARG A 128 -25.47 2.46 -2.44
CA ARG A 128 -26.09 3.44 -3.35
C ARG A 128 -25.02 4.35 -3.93
N ILE A 129 -25.18 4.72 -5.20
CA ILE A 129 -24.29 5.67 -5.88
C ILE A 129 -25.02 7.00 -6.02
N THR A 130 -24.34 8.09 -5.71
CA THR A 130 -24.80 9.46 -5.95
C THR A 130 -23.73 10.19 -6.75
N VAL A 131 -24.12 10.83 -7.85
CA VAL A 131 -23.20 11.61 -8.68
C VAL A 131 -23.53 13.09 -8.53
N PHE A 132 -22.50 13.88 -8.20
CA PHE A 132 -22.56 15.34 -8.14
C PHE A 132 -21.71 15.93 -9.26
N ASN A 133 -22.25 16.89 -9.99
CA ASN A 133 -21.55 17.64 -11.02
C ASN A 133 -22.31 18.95 -11.31
N THR A 134 -21.93 19.65 -12.38
CA THR A 134 -22.58 20.90 -12.79
C THR A 134 -24.05 20.74 -13.17
N ASN A 135 -24.45 19.56 -13.66
CA ASN A 135 -25.84 19.25 -14.02
C ASN A 135 -26.64 18.76 -12.81
N HIS A 136 -25.97 18.21 -11.80
CA HIS A 136 -26.55 17.64 -10.58
C HIS A 136 -25.83 18.19 -9.33
N PRO A 137 -25.94 19.49 -9.03
CA PRO A 137 -25.18 20.12 -7.94
C PRO A 137 -25.57 19.61 -6.55
N THR A 138 -26.80 19.12 -6.38
CA THR A 138 -27.31 18.51 -5.13
C THR A 138 -27.15 17.00 -5.10
N GLY A 139 -26.54 16.41 -6.13
CA GLY A 139 -26.42 14.97 -6.31
C GLY A 139 -27.67 14.35 -6.94
N LEU A 140 -27.47 13.35 -7.78
CA LEU A 140 -28.54 12.54 -8.35
C LEU A 140 -28.26 11.05 -8.14
N VAL A 141 -29.33 10.31 -7.86
CA VAL A 141 -29.36 8.84 -7.71
C VAL A 141 -30.29 8.32 -8.81
N VAL A 142 -29.93 7.19 -9.43
CA VAL A 142 -30.87 6.44 -10.26
C VAL A 142 -31.71 5.55 -9.35
N GLU A 143 -33.02 5.75 -9.37
CA GLU A 143 -33.94 4.93 -8.58
C GLU A 143 -33.82 3.44 -8.99
N GLY A 144 -33.71 2.56 -7.99
CA GLY A 144 -33.54 1.13 -8.22
C GLY A 144 -32.12 0.69 -8.59
N SER A 145 -31.14 1.59 -8.74
CA SER A 145 -29.74 1.24 -9.05
C SER A 145 -28.94 0.78 -7.81
N TYR A 146 -29.62 0.31 -6.77
CA TYR A 146 -28.99 -0.17 -5.55
C TYR A 146 -28.27 -1.48 -5.83
N VAL A 147 -27.07 -1.62 -5.28
CA VAL A 147 -26.33 -2.87 -5.34
C VAL A 147 -26.55 -3.56 -3.99
N THR A 148 -26.89 -4.85 -4.00
CA THR A 148 -27.02 -5.65 -2.78
C THR A 148 -26.26 -6.96 -2.93
N LYS A 149 -25.81 -7.55 -1.82
CA LYS A 149 -25.16 -8.87 -1.81
C LYS A 149 -26.02 -9.97 -2.45
N VAL A 150 -27.33 -9.95 -2.21
CA VAL A 150 -28.27 -11.01 -2.67
C VAL A 150 -28.47 -10.99 -4.18
N ALA A 151 -28.31 -9.83 -4.82
CA ALA A 151 -28.55 -9.72 -6.26
C ALA A 151 -27.48 -10.45 -7.09
N GLY A 152 -26.31 -10.79 -6.53
CA GLY A 152 -25.19 -11.38 -7.27
C GLY A 152 -24.66 -10.48 -8.39
N ILE A 153 -25.10 -9.22 -8.42
CA ILE A 153 -24.73 -8.23 -9.43
C ILE A 153 -23.40 -7.61 -9.00
N GLY A 154 -22.34 -7.88 -9.76
CA GLY A 154 -21.01 -7.32 -9.54
C GLY A 154 -20.88 -5.84 -9.89
N GLY A 155 -21.96 -5.05 -9.93
CA GLY A 155 -21.90 -3.66 -10.36
C GLY A 155 -23.25 -2.94 -10.40
N THR A 156 -23.22 -1.66 -10.74
CA THR A 156 -24.43 -0.85 -10.99
C THR A 156 -25.05 -1.19 -12.34
N SER A 157 -26.29 -0.74 -12.54
CA SER A 157 -26.80 -0.46 -13.89
C SER A 157 -25.95 0.60 -14.59
N ASP A 158 -26.20 0.85 -15.87
CA ASP A 158 -25.60 1.99 -16.57
C ASP A 158 -26.07 3.31 -15.93
N LEU A 159 -25.10 4.17 -15.61
CA LEU A 159 -25.25 5.45 -14.93
C LEU A 159 -24.84 6.63 -15.82
N LYS A 160 -24.66 6.42 -17.14
CA LYS A 160 -24.15 7.46 -18.05
C LYS A 160 -24.95 8.76 -18.04
N ASP A 161 -26.26 8.68 -17.82
CA ASP A 161 -27.15 9.86 -17.85
C ASP A 161 -26.89 10.80 -16.67
N LEU A 162 -26.15 10.33 -15.66
CA LEU A 162 -25.68 11.15 -14.54
C LEU A 162 -24.39 11.93 -14.85
N MET A 163 -23.66 11.57 -15.90
CA MET A 163 -22.33 12.09 -16.16
C MET A 163 -22.36 13.39 -16.95
N ALA A 164 -21.46 14.31 -16.61
CA ALA A 164 -21.27 15.57 -17.32
C ALA A 164 -19.79 15.73 -17.74
N ALA A 165 -19.54 16.59 -18.73
CA ALA A 165 -18.18 17.03 -19.01
C ALA A 165 -17.60 17.78 -17.80
N GLY A 166 -16.31 17.58 -17.54
CA GLY A 166 -15.61 18.09 -16.37
C GLY A 166 -15.58 17.08 -15.21
N SER A 167 -15.53 17.60 -13.98
CA SER A 167 -15.44 16.79 -12.77
C SER A 167 -16.81 16.25 -12.35
N ASN A 168 -16.87 14.95 -12.09
CA ASN A 168 -18.02 14.25 -11.53
C ASN A 168 -17.61 13.63 -10.21
N ARG A 169 -18.13 14.12 -9.09
CA ARG A 169 -17.94 13.50 -7.79
C ARG A 169 -18.88 12.31 -7.67
N VAL A 170 -18.31 11.13 -7.60
CA VAL A 170 -19.04 9.87 -7.43
C VAL A 170 -18.91 9.46 -5.98
N VAL A 171 -20.05 9.34 -5.29
CA VAL A 171 -20.12 8.93 -3.89
C VAL A 171 -20.82 7.58 -3.79
N ILE A 172 -20.19 6.62 -3.13
CA ILE A 172 -20.80 5.37 -2.70
C ILE A 172 -21.22 5.56 -1.25
N THR A 173 -22.50 5.36 -0.97
CA THR A 173 -23.03 5.21 0.39
C THR A 173 -23.19 3.72 0.63
N GLN A 174 -22.34 3.14 1.47
CA GLN A 174 -22.47 1.78 1.97
C GLN A 174 -23.29 1.82 3.25
N VAL A 175 -24.27 0.92 3.37
CA VAL A 175 -25.04 0.73 4.60
C VAL A 175 -24.67 -0.59 5.25
N ASP A 176 -24.56 -0.58 6.57
CA ASP A 176 -24.56 -1.73 7.45
C ASP A 176 -25.85 -1.70 8.29
N TRP A 177 -26.54 -2.83 8.37
CA TRP A 177 -27.76 -3.01 9.16
C TRP A 177 -27.73 -4.25 10.07
N CYS A 178 -26.57 -4.90 10.23
CA CYS A 178 -26.37 -6.07 11.07
C CYS A 178 -24.97 -6.14 11.70
N PRO A 179 -24.86 -6.57 12.97
CA PRO A 179 -23.56 -6.81 13.64
C PRO A 179 -22.55 -7.72 12.93
N SER A 180 -22.97 -8.57 12.00
CA SER A 180 -22.18 -9.70 11.47
C SER A 180 -21.09 -9.32 10.46
N GLY A 181 -20.83 -8.03 10.27
CA GLY A 181 -19.79 -7.53 9.38
C GLY A 181 -20.19 -6.23 8.69
N ASN A 182 -19.19 -5.55 8.14
CA ASN A 182 -19.41 -4.44 7.22
C ASN A 182 -18.23 -4.44 6.24
N LYS A 183 -18.47 -4.76 4.96
CA LYS A 183 -17.41 -5.00 3.98
C LYS A 183 -17.71 -4.41 2.61
N LEU A 184 -16.69 -3.83 1.99
CA LEU A 184 -16.65 -3.47 0.58
C LEU A 184 -15.24 -3.68 0.03
N GLN A 185 -14.99 -4.86 -0.56
CA GLN A 185 -13.65 -5.22 -1.04
C GLN A 185 -13.21 -4.40 -2.25
N SER A 186 -14.10 -4.20 -3.22
CA SER A 186 -13.78 -3.48 -4.46
C SER A 186 -14.92 -2.60 -4.94
N ALA A 187 -14.60 -1.37 -5.37
CA ALA A 187 -15.38 -0.55 -6.29
C ALA A 187 -14.47 -0.02 -7.41
N LYS A 188 -14.84 -0.33 -8.66
CA LYS A 188 -14.05 -0.07 -9.86
C LYS A 188 -14.86 0.78 -10.82
N VAL A 189 -14.31 1.92 -11.24
CA VAL A 189 -14.96 2.84 -12.18
C VAL A 189 -14.71 2.36 -13.61
N GLU A 190 -15.79 2.11 -14.36
CA GLU A 190 -15.75 1.74 -15.77
C GLU A 190 -16.49 2.80 -16.61
N LEU A 191 -15.85 3.23 -17.70
CA LEU A 191 -16.45 4.15 -18.68
C LEU A 191 -16.23 3.57 -20.08
N ASN A 192 -17.31 3.43 -20.85
CA ASN A 192 -17.32 2.85 -22.19
C ASN A 192 -16.56 1.51 -22.27
N GLY A 193 -16.78 0.62 -21.29
CA GLY A 193 -16.11 -0.68 -21.18
C GLY A 193 -14.64 -0.66 -20.77
N SER A 194 -14.09 0.52 -20.41
CA SER A 194 -12.70 0.68 -20.00
C SER A 194 -12.58 1.11 -18.54
N MET A 195 -11.65 0.49 -17.82
CA MET A 195 -11.34 0.83 -16.44
C MET A 195 -10.68 2.22 -16.35
N VAL A 196 -11.26 3.10 -15.53
CA VAL A 196 -10.71 4.44 -15.28
C VAL A 196 -9.68 4.37 -14.14
N ALA A 197 -8.42 4.61 -14.48
CA ALA A 197 -7.31 4.59 -13.53
C ALA A 197 -7.34 5.80 -12.58
N ALA A 198 -6.95 5.57 -11.32
CA ALA A 198 -6.69 6.65 -10.39
C ALA A 198 -5.42 7.38 -10.79
N THR A 199 -5.49 8.70 -10.89
CA THR A 199 -4.30 9.56 -11.00
C THR A 199 -4.08 10.20 -9.64
N PRO A 200 -2.92 9.97 -8.98
CA PRO A 200 -2.61 10.63 -7.73
C PRO A 200 -2.70 12.14 -7.92
N SER A 201 -3.50 12.81 -7.10
CA SER A 201 -3.55 14.27 -7.14
C SER A 201 -2.19 14.82 -6.70
N LEU A 202 -1.51 15.56 -7.59
CA LEU A 202 -0.37 16.40 -7.25
C LEU A 202 -0.82 17.54 -6.32
N GLN A 203 -1.13 17.25 -5.07
CA GLN A 203 -1.38 18.30 -4.07
C GLN A 203 -0.26 18.32 -3.03
N HIS A 204 0.37 19.49 -2.95
CA HIS A 204 1.39 19.93 -1.99
C HIS A 204 2.86 19.52 -2.22
N ARG A 205 3.38 19.62 -3.46
CA ARG A 205 4.80 20.02 -3.61
C ARG A 205 4.89 21.53 -3.34
N ARG A 206 5.28 21.93 -2.12
CA ARG A 206 5.82 23.28 -1.90
C ARG A 206 6.93 23.50 -2.91
N ARG A 207 6.81 24.56 -3.73
CA ARG A 207 7.86 24.98 -4.67
C ARG A 207 9.12 25.30 -3.89
N THR A 208 10.04 24.35 -3.79
CA THR A 208 11.45 24.66 -3.62
C THR A 208 12.05 24.76 -5.02
N THR A 209 12.45 25.97 -5.37
CA THR A 209 13.13 26.31 -6.62
C THR A 209 14.38 25.44 -6.77
N PRO A 210 14.59 24.71 -7.88
CA PRO A 210 15.85 24.01 -8.09
C PRO A 210 16.87 24.98 -8.69
N LEU A 211 17.97 25.17 -7.99
CA LEU A 211 19.22 25.64 -8.60
C LEU A 211 19.69 24.55 -9.57
N ARG A 212 19.86 24.93 -10.85
CA ARG A 212 20.49 24.09 -11.88
C ARG A 212 21.91 23.70 -11.45
N PRO A 213 22.32 22.47 -11.78
CA PRO A 213 23.47 22.33 -12.65
C PRO A 213 23.16 21.47 -13.87
N ARG A 214 23.82 21.81 -14.98
CA ARG A 214 23.89 21.01 -16.21
C ARG A 214 24.72 19.76 -15.91
N PHE A 215 24.21 18.56 -16.18
CA PHE A 215 25.03 17.41 -16.58
C PHE A 215 24.22 16.42 -17.43
N SER A 216 25.00 15.64 -18.17
CA SER A 216 24.69 14.88 -19.38
C SER A 216 23.80 13.66 -19.14
N SER A 217 23.16 13.23 -20.24
CA SER A 217 22.30 12.05 -20.37
C SER A 217 22.97 10.75 -19.92
N THR A 218 22.57 10.24 -18.76
CA THR A 218 22.57 8.81 -18.43
C THR A 218 21.24 8.52 -17.73
N ARG A 219 20.47 7.54 -18.22
CA ARG A 219 19.22 7.11 -17.57
C ARG A 219 19.56 6.56 -16.19
N ILE A 220 19.34 7.35 -15.15
CA ILE A 220 19.28 6.87 -13.78
C ILE A 220 17.79 6.63 -13.52
N SER A 221 17.39 5.36 -13.48
CA SER A 221 16.13 4.97 -12.83
C SER A 221 16.22 5.46 -11.38
N ALA A 222 15.40 6.44 -11.03
CA ALA A 222 15.31 6.87 -9.65
C ALA A 222 14.71 5.70 -8.86
N ALA A 223 15.50 5.06 -8.01
CA ALA A 223 15.00 4.11 -7.03
C ALA A 223 14.00 4.85 -6.14
N ILE A 224 12.72 4.51 -6.26
CA ILE A 224 11.70 4.91 -5.31
C ILE A 224 11.82 3.89 -4.16
N ALA A 225 12.01 4.37 -2.94
CA ALA A 225 12.05 3.52 -1.75
C ALA A 225 10.91 3.92 -0.81
N ARG A 226 10.26 2.95 -0.20
CA ARG A 226 9.16 3.17 0.76
C ARG A 226 9.41 2.36 2.02
N GLU A 227 9.27 3.02 3.16
CA GLU A 227 9.25 2.36 4.47
C GLU A 227 7.88 1.71 4.70
N LEU A 228 7.89 0.43 5.06
CA LEU A 228 6.70 -0.37 5.32
C LEU A 228 6.44 -0.43 6.82
N VAL A 229 5.16 -0.45 7.20
CA VAL A 229 4.74 -0.54 8.61
C VAL A 229 4.34 -1.96 8.97
N GLU A 230 4.39 -2.28 10.26
CA GLU A 230 3.90 -3.56 10.79
C GLU A 230 2.47 -3.87 10.36
N GLY A 231 2.23 -5.14 10.08
CA GLY A 231 0.99 -5.65 9.55
C GLY A 231 1.01 -5.79 8.03
N MET A 232 -0.19 -5.96 7.49
CA MET A 232 -0.37 -6.26 6.08
C MET A 232 -0.36 -4.97 5.25
N ASN A 233 0.63 -4.85 4.36
CA ASN A 233 0.73 -3.81 3.34
C ASN A 233 0.13 -4.40 2.04
N VAL A 234 -1.19 -4.24 1.90
CA VAL A 234 -1.98 -4.72 0.75
C VAL A 234 -2.20 -3.63 -0.29
N GLY A 235 -2.27 -4.04 -1.56
CA GLY A 235 -2.42 -3.14 -2.70
C GLY A 235 -1.08 -2.73 -3.30
N PRO A 236 -1.05 -1.91 -4.38
CA PRO A 236 0.20 -1.42 -4.92
C PRO A 236 0.94 -0.73 -3.78
N LEU A 237 2.08 -1.29 -3.38
CA LEU A 237 3.06 -0.60 -2.54
C LEU A 237 3.23 0.80 -3.15
N ALA A 238 3.54 1.85 -2.38
CA ALA A 238 3.63 3.21 -2.96
C ALA A 238 4.63 3.36 -4.15
N LEU A 239 5.37 2.28 -4.46
CA LEU A 239 6.20 2.04 -5.64
C LEU A 239 5.40 1.65 -6.90
N GLY A 240 4.30 0.91 -6.76
CA GLY A 240 3.50 0.26 -7.81
C GLY A 240 3.17 -1.20 -7.43
N ASN A 241 2.20 -1.81 -8.11
CA ASN A 241 2.01 -3.27 -8.10
C ASN A 241 3.05 -3.88 -9.03
N ASP A 242 3.63 -5.04 -8.70
CA ASP A 242 4.48 -5.79 -9.63
C ASP A 242 5.72 -4.99 -10.10
N VAL A 243 6.29 -4.15 -9.24
CA VAL A 243 7.49 -3.33 -9.54
C VAL A 243 8.62 -3.49 -8.52
N THR A 244 8.42 -4.32 -7.49
CA THR A 244 9.43 -4.51 -6.45
C THR A 244 10.51 -5.44 -6.98
N SER A 245 11.75 -4.95 -6.97
CA SER A 245 12.94 -5.70 -7.41
C SER A 245 13.99 -5.90 -6.33
N SER A 246 13.83 -5.22 -5.19
CA SER A 246 14.66 -5.37 -3.99
C SER A 246 13.88 -5.02 -2.74
N VAL A 247 14.28 -5.58 -1.60
CA VAL A 247 13.66 -5.33 -0.29
C VAL A 247 14.75 -5.11 0.74
N LYS A 248 14.59 -4.08 1.56
CA LYS A 248 15.41 -3.86 2.76
C LYS A 248 14.62 -4.29 3.99
N VAL A 249 15.17 -5.16 4.81
CA VAL A 249 14.48 -5.70 6.00
C VAL A 249 15.18 -5.19 7.24
N ALA A 250 14.47 -4.36 8.00
CA ALA A 250 14.96 -3.87 9.28
C ALA A 250 15.14 -5.02 10.29
N ASN A 251 16.09 -4.84 11.20
CA ASN A 251 16.42 -5.81 12.24
C ASN A 251 15.17 -6.18 13.07
N CYS A 252 15.03 -7.46 13.42
CA CYS A 252 13.89 -8.00 14.15
C CYS A 252 12.54 -7.97 13.42
N TRP A 253 12.55 -7.65 12.13
CA TRP A 253 11.41 -7.78 11.24
C TRP A 253 11.64 -8.94 10.28
N ARG A 254 10.51 -9.50 9.86
CA ARG A 254 10.39 -10.43 8.75
C ARG A 254 9.37 -9.86 7.79
N VAL A 255 9.69 -9.96 6.51
CA VAL A 255 8.86 -9.50 5.42
C VAL A 255 8.41 -10.72 4.62
N VAL A 256 7.12 -10.91 4.46
CA VAL A 256 6.55 -11.95 3.60
C VAL A 256 5.99 -11.28 2.35
N LEU A 257 6.58 -11.58 1.20
CA LEU A 257 6.12 -11.12 -0.11
C LEU A 257 5.12 -12.14 -0.66
N TYR A 258 4.04 -11.64 -1.25
CA TYR A 258 3.03 -12.47 -1.93
C TYR A 258 2.98 -12.08 -3.41
N GLY A 259 3.17 -13.06 -4.28
CA GLY A 259 3.09 -12.89 -5.73
C GLY A 259 1.70 -13.18 -6.30
N ALA A 260 1.34 -12.48 -7.38
CA ALA A 260 0.21 -12.84 -8.27
C ALA A 260 -1.20 -12.92 -7.62
N GLY A 261 -1.67 -11.81 -7.03
CA GLY A 261 -3.08 -11.64 -6.65
C GLY A 261 -3.30 -10.87 -5.35
N PRO A 262 -4.53 -10.44 -5.02
CA PRO A 262 -4.80 -9.70 -3.78
C PRO A 262 -4.78 -10.60 -2.53
N GLY A 263 -4.16 -10.12 -1.44
CA GLY A 263 -4.12 -10.78 -0.13
C GLY A 263 -2.99 -11.82 0.03
N GLN A 264 -3.15 -12.74 1.00
CA GLN A 264 -2.18 -13.82 1.28
C GLN A 264 -2.39 -15.02 0.33
N LYS A 265 -2.38 -14.77 -0.98
CA LYS A 265 -2.63 -15.80 -1.99
C LYS A 265 -1.56 -15.75 -3.07
N GLY A 266 -1.10 -16.93 -3.50
CA GLY A 266 -0.06 -17.09 -4.52
C GLY A 266 1.26 -17.59 -3.93
N PRO A 267 2.34 -17.62 -4.73
CA PRO A 267 3.67 -17.94 -4.22
C PRO A 267 4.07 -16.94 -3.12
N GLU A 268 4.83 -17.43 -2.14
CA GLU A 268 5.31 -16.65 -0.99
C GLU A 268 6.84 -16.64 -0.95
N LEU A 269 7.42 -15.49 -0.63
CA LEU A 269 8.83 -15.35 -0.31
C LEU A 269 9.00 -14.68 1.03
N VAL A 270 9.63 -15.37 1.97
CA VAL A 270 9.88 -14.89 3.32
C VAL A 270 11.31 -14.36 3.39
N LEU A 271 11.45 -13.08 3.73
CA LEU A 271 12.72 -12.39 3.88
C LEU A 271 12.92 -11.98 5.33
N THR A 272 13.99 -12.49 5.95
CA THR A 272 14.47 -12.03 7.26
C THR A 272 15.63 -11.05 7.14
N ALA A 273 16.08 -10.72 5.94
CA ALA A 273 17.17 -9.80 5.68
C ALA A 273 17.01 -9.07 4.35
N ASP A 274 17.91 -8.12 4.11
CA ASP A 274 18.00 -7.38 2.86
C ASP A 274 18.15 -8.36 1.68
N ASN A 275 17.33 -8.15 0.65
CA ASN A 275 17.41 -8.84 -0.61
C ASN A 275 17.56 -7.81 -1.72
N ALA A 276 18.79 -7.67 -2.23
CA ALA A 276 19.14 -6.67 -3.23
C ALA A 276 18.63 -7.01 -4.65
N ASP A 277 18.20 -8.25 -4.89
CA ASP A 277 17.78 -8.76 -6.20
C ASP A 277 16.74 -9.89 -6.05
N LEU A 278 15.46 -9.54 -6.19
CA LEU A 278 14.37 -10.51 -6.11
C LEU A 278 14.31 -11.48 -7.28
N SER A 279 15.01 -11.22 -8.40
CA SER A 279 15.02 -12.11 -9.56
C SER A 279 15.71 -13.44 -9.25
N ALA A 280 16.67 -13.42 -8.32
CA ALA A 280 17.32 -14.63 -7.82
C ALA A 280 16.37 -15.60 -7.09
N ASN A 281 15.16 -15.13 -6.74
CA ASN A 281 14.14 -15.89 -6.03
C ASN A 281 12.84 -16.04 -6.86
N ASP A 282 12.89 -15.78 -8.18
CA ASP A 282 11.73 -15.77 -9.07
C ASP A 282 10.59 -14.83 -8.60
N PHE A 283 10.95 -13.75 -7.91
CA PHE A 283 10.01 -12.83 -7.24
C PHE A 283 10.10 -11.37 -7.70
N ASP A 284 10.89 -11.12 -8.74
CA ASP A 284 11.02 -9.79 -9.34
C ASP A 284 9.74 -9.39 -10.07
N GLU A 285 9.34 -8.12 -9.92
CA GLU A 285 8.20 -7.53 -10.63
C GLU A 285 6.88 -8.34 -10.53
N ILE A 286 6.68 -9.11 -9.46
CA ILE A 286 5.42 -9.87 -9.24
C ILE A 286 4.83 -9.69 -7.85
N VAL A 287 5.49 -8.92 -6.99
CA VAL A 287 5.06 -8.67 -5.61
C VAL A 287 3.81 -7.81 -5.60
N SER A 288 2.69 -8.40 -5.17
CA SER A 288 1.39 -7.74 -5.09
C SER A 288 0.97 -7.37 -3.66
N ASN A 289 1.52 -8.06 -2.65
CA ASN A 289 1.29 -7.73 -1.23
C ASN A 289 2.54 -7.99 -0.40
N VAL A 290 2.67 -7.26 0.69
CA VAL A 290 3.77 -7.43 1.63
C VAL A 290 3.23 -7.47 3.05
N HIS A 291 3.42 -8.58 3.74
CA HIS A 291 3.14 -8.66 5.17
C HIS A 291 4.43 -8.41 5.94
N VAL A 292 4.43 -7.39 6.80
CA VAL A 292 5.57 -7.06 7.65
C VAL A 292 5.20 -7.42 9.07
N GLU A 293 5.99 -8.27 9.71
CA GLU A 293 5.73 -8.67 11.08
C GLU A 293 7.03 -8.82 11.85
N ARG A 294 6.91 -8.80 13.17
CA ARG A 294 8.01 -9.15 14.06
C ARG A 294 8.47 -10.55 13.72
N ASP A 295 9.75 -10.72 13.45
CA ASP A 295 10.31 -12.04 13.27
C ASP A 295 10.05 -12.83 14.57
N PRO A 296 9.30 -13.94 14.55
CA PRO A 296 9.02 -14.72 15.76
C PRO A 296 10.31 -15.28 16.40
N LYS A 297 11.42 -15.32 15.67
CA LYS A 297 12.76 -15.64 16.19
C LYS A 297 13.43 -14.46 16.92
N CYS A 298 12.85 -13.27 16.84
CA CYS A 298 13.31 -12.03 17.47
C CYS A 298 12.46 -11.59 18.67
N GLY A 299 11.70 -12.50 19.28
CA GLY A 299 11.01 -12.23 20.55
C GLY A 299 12.01 -12.04 21.69
N ASP A 300 12.09 -10.81 22.23
CA ASP A 300 12.69 -10.39 23.51
C ASP A 300 14.17 -10.70 23.79
N ALA A 301 14.85 -11.42 22.90
CA ALA A 301 16.26 -11.73 23.06
C ALA A 301 17.14 -10.51 22.71
N PRO A 302 18.04 -10.10 23.61
CA PRO A 302 19.07 -9.09 23.32
C PRO A 302 19.87 -9.28 22.02
N ALA A 303 20.05 -10.54 21.58
CA ALA A 303 20.81 -10.89 20.39
C ALA A 303 20.36 -12.23 19.81
N THR A 304 20.62 -12.45 18.52
CA THR A 304 20.35 -13.72 17.84
C THR A 304 21.50 -14.08 16.89
N LEU A 305 21.98 -15.32 16.96
CA LEU A 305 22.98 -15.88 16.05
C LEU A 305 22.31 -16.63 14.90
N PHE A 306 22.95 -16.63 13.72
CA PHE A 306 22.47 -17.30 12.52
C PHE A 306 23.58 -18.13 11.87
N GLU A 307 23.21 -19.30 11.36
CA GLU A 307 24.12 -20.25 10.72
C GLU A 307 24.64 -19.74 9.37
N HIS A 308 23.85 -18.96 8.64
CA HIS A 308 24.26 -18.40 7.35
C HIS A 308 24.38 -16.88 7.42
N LYS A 309 24.99 -16.32 6.37
CA LYS A 309 25.03 -14.88 6.13
C LYS A 309 23.62 -14.32 5.93
N ASN A 310 23.48 -13.00 6.04
CA ASN A 310 22.22 -12.29 5.86
C ASN A 310 21.08 -12.87 6.72
N PHE A 311 21.36 -13.24 7.97
CA PHE A 311 20.36 -13.71 8.94
C PHE A 311 19.52 -14.90 8.45
N GLU A 312 20.14 -15.81 7.68
CA GLU A 312 19.51 -17.01 7.14
C GLU A 312 19.91 -18.28 7.92
N GLY A 313 19.25 -19.39 7.60
CA GLY A 313 19.57 -20.70 8.16
C GLY A 313 18.99 -20.93 9.57
N ARG A 314 19.59 -21.88 10.29
CA ARG A 314 19.25 -22.11 11.70
C ARG A 314 19.66 -20.89 12.52
N SER A 315 19.00 -20.71 13.66
CA SER A 315 19.20 -19.53 14.49
C SER A 315 19.05 -19.85 15.97
N GLN A 316 19.76 -19.11 16.81
CA GLN A 316 19.64 -19.18 18.27
C GLN A 316 19.53 -17.80 18.86
N ALA A 317 18.44 -17.58 19.61
CA ALA A 317 18.25 -16.40 20.43
C ALA A 317 19.11 -16.48 21.70
N LEU A 318 19.71 -15.36 22.11
CA LEU A 318 20.60 -15.27 23.26
C LEU A 318 19.99 -14.38 24.33
N LEU A 319 20.10 -14.83 25.59
CA LEU A 319 19.73 -14.05 26.76
C LEU A 319 20.92 -13.25 27.28
N THR A 320 20.63 -12.26 28.12
CA THR A 320 21.63 -11.46 28.84
C THR A 320 22.56 -12.33 29.67
N GLY A 321 23.82 -11.94 29.74
CA GLY A 321 24.88 -12.65 30.44
C GLY A 321 25.73 -13.49 29.50
N MET A 322 26.48 -14.42 30.09
CA MET A 322 27.41 -15.25 29.36
C MET A 322 26.69 -16.51 28.82
N ASN A 323 26.75 -16.69 27.51
CA ASN A 323 26.27 -17.88 26.81
C ASN A 323 27.50 -18.76 26.51
N VAL A 324 27.80 -19.69 27.43
CA VAL A 324 28.94 -20.61 27.35
C VAL A 324 28.54 -22.04 26.99
N GLY A 325 29.44 -22.77 26.33
CA GLY A 325 29.26 -24.18 25.95
C GLY A 325 28.82 -24.34 24.50
N PRO A 326 28.52 -25.57 24.02
CA PRO A 326 28.05 -25.75 22.66
C PRO A 326 26.73 -25.00 22.53
N LEU A 327 26.78 -23.88 21.81
CA LEU A 327 25.61 -23.10 21.43
C LEU A 327 24.59 -24.07 20.81
N ALA A 328 23.31 -23.89 21.10
CA ALA A 328 22.24 -24.68 20.51
C ALA A 328 22.27 -24.63 18.97
N LEU A 329 22.83 -23.55 18.41
CA LEU A 329 23.10 -23.42 16.98
C LEU A 329 24.19 -24.38 16.47
N GLY A 330 25.18 -24.69 17.30
CA GLY A 330 26.41 -25.40 16.98
C GLY A 330 27.65 -24.57 17.36
N ASN A 331 28.78 -25.22 17.58
CA ASN A 331 30.07 -24.53 17.72
C ASN A 331 30.59 -24.16 16.33
N ASP A 332 31.19 -22.98 16.16
CA ASP A 332 31.91 -22.63 14.93
C ASP A 332 31.02 -22.66 13.68
N VAL A 333 29.74 -22.30 13.82
CA VAL A 333 28.77 -22.28 12.70
C VAL A 333 28.13 -20.91 12.48
N THR A 334 28.44 -19.91 13.30
CA THR A 334 27.76 -18.61 13.21
C THR A 334 28.36 -17.77 12.09
N SER A 335 27.50 -17.28 11.19
CA SER A 335 27.91 -16.43 10.06
C SER A 335 27.25 -15.04 10.03
N SER A 336 26.19 -14.83 10.81
CA SER A 336 25.63 -13.49 11.01
C SER A 336 24.96 -13.35 12.38
N VAL A 337 24.86 -12.10 12.87
CA VAL A 337 24.36 -11.78 14.21
C VAL A 337 23.41 -10.60 14.17
N ARG A 338 22.26 -10.72 14.81
CA ARG A 338 21.37 -9.60 15.11
C ARG A 338 21.59 -9.10 16.53
N VAL A 339 21.64 -7.78 16.71
CA VAL A 339 21.82 -7.13 18.01
C VAL A 339 20.65 -6.17 18.23
N ALA A 340 19.86 -6.43 19.27
CA ALA A 340 18.74 -5.56 19.61
C ALA A 340 19.25 -4.17 20.05
N LYS A 341 18.44 -3.14 19.82
CA LYS A 341 18.76 -1.77 20.23
C LYS A 341 19.08 -1.73 21.73
N CYS A 342 20.13 -1.00 22.10
CA CYS A 342 20.61 -0.87 23.47
C CYS A 342 21.24 -2.13 24.07
N TRP A 343 21.68 -3.06 23.23
CA TRP A 343 22.48 -4.22 23.62
C TRP A 343 23.85 -4.20 22.95
N LYS A 344 24.81 -4.78 23.66
CA LYS A 344 26.19 -4.99 23.24
C LYS A 344 26.44 -6.50 23.31
N VAL A 345 26.96 -7.05 22.23
CA VAL A 345 27.31 -8.46 22.08
C VAL A 345 28.80 -8.59 21.90
N THR A 346 29.45 -9.46 22.67
CA THR A 346 30.85 -9.82 22.46
C THR A 346 30.93 -11.29 22.09
N LEU A 347 31.38 -11.56 20.86
CA LEU A 347 31.64 -12.90 20.34
C LEU A 347 33.06 -13.32 20.71
N TYR A 348 33.25 -14.59 21.08
CA TYR A 348 34.56 -15.16 21.41
C TYR A 348 34.85 -16.37 20.53
N GLY A 349 36.05 -16.37 19.93
CA GLY A 349 36.51 -17.40 19.00
C GLY A 349 37.12 -18.66 19.63
N ALA A 350 37.14 -18.77 20.96
CA ALA A 350 37.72 -19.94 21.64
C ALA A 350 36.68 -20.68 22.48
N ALA A 351 36.78 -22.01 22.51
CA ALA A 351 35.85 -22.89 23.21
C ALA A 351 35.80 -22.72 24.75
N GLN A 352 36.80 -22.09 25.38
CA GLN A 352 36.84 -21.89 26.84
C GLN A 352 36.82 -20.42 27.27
N GLY A 353 35.61 -19.91 27.54
CA GLY A 353 35.39 -18.63 28.20
C GLY A 353 35.68 -17.41 27.31
N GLN A 354 36.21 -16.34 27.92
CA GLN A 354 36.53 -15.06 27.26
C GLN A 354 37.95 -15.01 26.67
N ASN A 355 38.52 -16.16 26.31
CA ASN A 355 39.87 -16.24 25.78
C ASN A 355 39.86 -16.25 24.24
N GLY A 356 40.93 -15.78 23.60
CA GLY A 356 41.06 -15.79 22.13
C GLY A 356 40.57 -14.51 21.45
N PRO A 357 40.41 -14.51 20.12
CA PRO A 357 39.94 -13.34 19.37
C PRO A 357 38.51 -13.01 19.78
N GLU A 358 38.23 -11.71 19.96
CA GLU A 358 36.91 -11.20 20.30
C GLU A 358 36.40 -10.21 19.27
N ARG A 359 35.08 -10.14 19.12
CA ARG A 359 34.40 -9.15 18.29
C ARG A 359 33.22 -8.55 19.04
N VAL A 360 33.21 -7.23 19.17
CA VAL A 360 32.13 -6.49 19.84
C VAL A 360 31.18 -5.91 18.80
N LEU A 361 29.89 -6.16 18.98
CA LEU A 361 28.80 -5.70 18.13
C LEU A 361 27.79 -4.90 18.95
N THR A 362 27.40 -3.72 18.46
CA THR A 362 26.34 -2.86 19.02
C THR A 362 25.20 -2.64 18.03
N ALA A 363 25.29 -3.28 16.86
CA ALA A 363 24.29 -3.31 15.81
C ALA A 363 24.45 -4.64 15.06
N ASP A 364 23.48 -4.94 14.19
CA ASP A 364 23.50 -6.14 13.37
C ASP A 364 24.74 -6.24 12.49
N ASP A 365 25.16 -7.48 12.27
CA ASP A 365 26.29 -7.86 11.43
C ASP A 365 25.84 -8.99 10.49
N ALA A 366 25.52 -8.63 9.25
CA ALA A 366 24.97 -9.54 8.26
C ALA A 366 26.03 -10.53 7.68
N ASP A 367 27.32 -10.27 7.90
CA ASP A 367 28.40 -11.11 7.38
C ASP A 367 29.64 -11.04 8.28
N LEU A 368 29.82 -12.07 9.12
CA LEU A 368 30.97 -12.14 10.03
C LEU A 368 32.31 -12.37 9.30
N SER A 369 32.32 -12.78 8.03
CA SER A 369 33.56 -12.98 7.27
C SER A 369 34.29 -11.67 6.96
N VAL A 370 33.60 -10.53 7.00
CA VAL A 370 34.19 -9.20 6.72
C VAL A 370 35.32 -8.83 7.70
N ASN A 371 35.45 -9.54 8.83
CA ASN A 371 36.55 -9.40 9.77
C ASN A 371 37.04 -10.75 10.32
N ASP A 372 37.06 -11.79 9.48
CA ASP A 372 37.60 -13.13 9.80
C ASP A 372 37.00 -13.78 11.07
N PHE A 373 35.71 -13.51 11.35
CA PHE A 373 35.00 -14.03 12.53
C PHE A 373 33.86 -15.00 12.17
N ASP A 374 33.81 -15.40 10.90
CA ASP A 374 32.86 -16.39 10.38
C ASP A 374 33.23 -17.78 10.89
N GLU A 375 32.23 -18.58 11.26
CA GLU A 375 32.42 -20.00 11.62
C GLU A 375 33.49 -20.25 12.72
N ILE A 376 33.72 -19.30 13.62
CA ILE A 376 34.64 -19.48 14.77
C ILE A 376 34.00 -19.16 16.13
N VAL A 377 32.74 -18.72 16.14
CA VAL A 377 32.06 -18.29 17.36
C VAL A 377 31.79 -19.50 18.26
N SER A 378 32.41 -19.49 19.44
CA SER A 378 32.25 -20.54 20.44
C SER A 378 31.52 -20.07 21.71
N ASN A 379 31.70 -18.81 22.13
CA ASN A 379 31.02 -18.24 23.30
C ASN A 379 30.52 -16.82 23.00
N VAL A 380 29.46 -16.39 23.68
CA VAL A 380 28.88 -15.06 23.48
C VAL A 380 28.49 -14.39 24.79
N LEU A 381 29.00 -13.19 25.04
CA LEU A 381 28.56 -12.33 26.13
C LEU A 381 27.55 -11.30 25.61
N VAL A 382 26.43 -11.17 26.32
CA VAL A 382 25.35 -10.25 25.98
C VAL A 382 25.10 -9.31 27.15
N GLU A 383 25.25 -8.00 26.95
CA GLU A 383 25.14 -6.99 28.00
C GLU A 383 24.36 -5.76 27.51
N SER A 384 23.75 -5.01 28.43
CA SER A 384 23.15 -3.71 28.08
C SER A 384 24.24 -2.76 27.57
N ASP A 385 23.98 -2.05 26.49
CA ASP A 385 24.88 -1.00 25.99
C ASP A 385 24.79 0.25 26.88
N PRO A 386 25.88 0.65 27.57
CA PRO A 386 25.88 1.83 28.44
C PRO A 386 25.59 3.14 27.69
N SER A 387 25.85 3.18 26.38
CA SER A 387 25.61 4.37 25.56
C SER A 387 24.12 4.68 25.35
N CYS A 388 23.24 3.73 25.69
CA CYS A 388 21.80 3.84 25.56
C CYS A 388 21.08 4.36 26.81
N GLN A 389 21.76 4.58 27.95
CA GLN A 389 21.15 5.17 29.13
C GLN A 389 21.11 6.71 28.99
N ARG A 390 19.92 7.25 28.69
CA ARG A 390 19.57 8.67 28.88
C ARG A 390 18.26 8.79 29.61
#